data_AF-A0A3S1HCW3-F1
#
_entry.id   AF-A0A3S1HCW3-F1
#
_cell.length_a   1.000
_cell.length_b   1.000
_cell.length_c   1.000
_cell.angle_alpha   90.00
_cell.angle_beta   90.00
_cell.angle_gamma   90.00
#
_symmetry.space_group_name_H-M   'P 1'
#
loop_
_entity.id
_entity.type
_entity.pdbx_description
1 polymer ?
#
loop_
_entity_poly.entity_id
_entity_poly.type
_entity_poly.pdbx_seq_one_letter_code
_entity_poly.pdbx_strand_id
1 'polypeptide(L)' 'VEPLGLSTQFYVKLASQQLCVFAMGRAGVKPGDVVRLVAEPDQLHLFEPKSGERIG' A
#
# COMPACT_ATOMS: atom_id res chain seq x y z
N VAL A 1 3.71 11.26 -3.63
CA VAL A 1 3.49 10.64 -4.95
C VAL A 1 4.75 10.88 -5.75
N GLU A 2 5.44 9.82 -6.13
CA GLU A 2 6.79 9.85 -6.68
C GLU A 2 6.81 9.04 -7.99
N PRO A 3 7.02 9.68 -9.15
CA PRO A 3 7.24 8.99 -10.41
C PRO A 3 8.63 8.37 -10.44
N LEU A 4 8.73 7.07 -10.72
CA LEU A 4 9.98 6.30 -10.79
C LEU A 4 10.28 5.83 -12.22
N GLY A 5 9.90 6.63 -13.21
CA GLY A 5 10.00 6.27 -14.63
C GLY A 5 8.84 5.38 -15.07
N LEU A 6 9.00 4.05 -14.97
CA LEU A 6 8.00 3.07 -15.42
C LEU A 6 6.93 2.74 -14.37
N SER A 7 7.10 3.22 -13.13
CA SER A 7 6.15 3.03 -12.05
C SER A 7 5.92 4.33 -11.28
N THR A 8 4.90 4.30 -10.44
CA THR A 8 4.62 5.34 -9.46
C THR A 8 4.66 4.70 -8.08
N GLN A 9 5.45 5.27 -7.19
CA GLN A 9 5.39 4.97 -5.76
C GLN A 9 4.63 6.09 -5.05
N PHE A 10 3.72 5.75 -4.15
CA PHE A 10 3.05 6.76 -3.36
C PHE A 10 2.71 6.25 -1.97
N TYR A 11 2.61 7.20 -1.05
CA TYR A 11 2.26 6.93 0.34
C TYR A 11 0.84 7.40 0.61
N VAL A 12 0.10 6.59 1.34
CA VAL A 12 -1.24 6.92 1.81
C VAL A 12 -1.34 6.67 3.30
N LYS A 13 -2.26 7.38 3.95
CA LYS A 13 -2.59 7.16 5.36
C LYS A 13 -3.89 6.37 5.45
N LEU A 14 -3.84 5.20 6.08
CA LEU A 14 -5.00 4.39 6.42
C LEU A 14 -5.08 4.31 7.95
N ALA A 15 -6.14 4.89 8.52
CA ALA A 15 -6.24 5.11 9.97
C ALA A 15 -4.97 5.81 10.52
N SER A 16 -4.23 5.15 11.41
CA SER A 16 -2.98 5.66 12.00
C SER A 16 -1.72 5.06 11.38
N GLN A 17 -1.85 4.33 10.27
CA GLN A 17 -0.74 3.68 9.59
C GLN A 17 -0.47 4.31 8.22
N GLN A 18 0.82 4.35 7.84
CA GLN A 18 1.24 4.76 6.51
C GLN A 18 1.49 3.50 5.67
N LEU A 19 0.85 3.46 4.50
CA LEU A 19 1.06 2.40 3.51
C LEU A 19 1.90 2.94 2.37
N CYS A 20 2.86 2.15 1.90
CA CYS A 20 3.61 2.41 0.67
C CYS A 20 2.99 1.57 -0.45
N VAL A 21 2.56 2.23 -1.52
CA VAL A 21 1.94 1.58 -2.67
C VAL A 21 2.85 1.74 -3.88
N PHE A 22 3.11 0.64 -4.56
CA PHE A 22 3.81 0.61 -5.84
C PHE A 22 2.83 0.24 -6.94
N ALA A 23 2.69 1.11 -7.94
CA ALA A 23 1.81 0.89 -9.08
C ALA A 23 2.60 1.00 -10.38
N MET A 24 2.37 0.05 -11.30
CA MET A 24 2.97 0.12 -12.63
C MET A 24 2.35 1.26 -13.44
N GLY A 25 3.18 1.97 -14.20
CA GLY A 25 2.79 3.12 -15.00
C GLY A 25 2.47 4.37 -14.17
N ARG A 26 1.62 5.24 -14.72
CA ARG A 26 1.14 6.45 -14.06
C ARG A 26 -0.16 6.15 -13.32
N ALA A 27 -0.12 6.19 -11.99
CA ALA A 27 -1.26 5.86 -11.15
C ALA A 27 -2.42 6.91 -11.21
N GLY A 28 -2.19 8.10 -11.78
CA GLY A 28 -3.23 9.13 -11.89
C GLY A 28 -3.63 9.80 -10.57
N VAL A 29 -2.96 9.48 -9.46
CA VAL A 29 -3.24 9.99 -8.12
C VAL A 29 -2.42 11.24 -7.78
N LYS A 30 -2.96 12.11 -6.92
CA LYS A 30 -2.32 13.32 -6.41
C LYS A 30 -2.36 13.37 -4.88
N PRO A 31 -1.46 14.12 -4.22
CA PRO A 31 -1.56 14.35 -2.77
C PRO A 31 -2.92 14.96 -2.40
N GLY A 32 -3.55 14.41 -1.36
CA GLY A 32 -4.88 14.82 -0.91
C GLY A 32 -6.03 13.99 -1.50
N ASP A 33 -5.80 13.22 -2.55
CA ASP A 33 -6.82 12.32 -3.09
C ASP A 33 -7.16 11.20 -2.09
N VAL A 34 -8.45 10.87 -2.00
CA VAL A 34 -8.91 9.63 -1.37
C VAL A 34 -8.81 8.52 -2.41
N VAL A 35 -8.00 7.51 -2.12
CA VAL A 35 -7.81 6.35 -3.01
C VAL A 35 -8.45 5.10 -2.40
N ARG A 36 -8.93 4.20 -3.26
CA ARG A 36 -9.39 2.87 -2.85
C ARG A 36 -8.31 1.86 -3.21
N LEU A 37 -7.82 1.13 -2.21
CA LEU A 37 -6.88 0.03 -2.39
C LEU A 37 -7.61 -1.29 -2.25
N VAL A 38 -7.21 -2.27 -3.06
CA VAL A 38 -7.67 -3.66 -2.98
C VAL A 38 -6.41 -4.52 -2.95
N ALA A 39 -6.40 -5.50 -2.05
CA ALA A 39 -5.37 -6.52 -1.98
C ALA A 39 -6.04 -7.87 -2.21
N GLU A 40 -5.40 -8.71 -3.01
CA GLU A 40 -5.85 -10.09 -3.19
C GLU A 40 -5.65 -10.86 -1.87
N PRO A 41 -6.67 -11.59 -1.37
CA PRO A 41 -6.58 -12.24 -0.06
C PRO A 41 -5.42 -13.23 0.08
N ASP A 42 -4.99 -13.87 -1.01
CA ASP A 42 -3.88 -14.82 -1.07
C ASP A 42 -2.49 -14.16 -1.03
N GLN A 43 -2.41 -12.84 -1.22
CA GLN A 43 -1.20 -12.03 -1.10
C GLN A 43 -1.10 -11.32 0.27
N LEU A 44 -2.07 -11.52 1.16
CA LEU A 44 -2.06 -10.93 2.49
C LEU A 44 -1.26 -11.79 3.48
N HIS A 45 -0.49 -11.12 4.35
CA HIS A 45 0.28 -11.76 5.40
C HIS A 45 -0.23 -11.23 6.75
N LEU A 46 -0.64 -12.14 7.64
CA LEU A 46 -1.13 -11.81 8.97
C LEU A 46 -0.12 -12.24 10.02
N PHE A 47 0.15 -11.36 10.98
CA PHE A 47 1.11 -11.61 12.05
C PHE A 47 0.47 -11.40 13.42
N GLU A 48 0.79 -12.27 14.38
CA GLU A 48 0.40 -12.12 15.77
C GLU A 48 1.19 -10.95 16.40
N PRO A 49 0.53 -9.99 17.05
CA PRO A 49 1.16 -8.72 17.39
C PRO A 49 2.20 -8.78 18.52
N LYS A 50 2.24 -9.84 19.34
CA LYS A 50 3.17 -9.95 20.48
C LYS A 50 4.44 -10.74 20.14
N SER A 51 4.27 -11.83 19.41
CA SER A 51 5.27 -12.82 19.04
C SER A 51 5.83 -12.59 17.63
N GLY A 52 5.07 -11.92 16.76
CA GLY A 52 5.41 -11.77 15.35
C GLY A 52 5.21 -13.05 14.53
N GLU A 53 4.57 -14.08 15.08
CA GLU A 53 4.30 -15.32 14.36
C GLU A 53 3.33 -15.08 13.20
N ARG A 54 3.60 -15.70 12.04
CA ARG A 54 2.72 -15.62 10.86
C ARG A 54 1.51 -16.54 11.05
N ILE A 55 0.30 -15.97 11.00
CA ILE A 55 -0.97 -16.67 11.25
C ILE A 55 -1.49 -17.40 9.98
N GLY A 56 -0.96 -17.05 8.80
CA GLY A 56 -1.36 -17.62 7.51
C GLY A 56 -0.48 -17.15 6.38
#